data_AF-A0A0M8SL06-F1
#
_entry.id   AF-A0A0M8SL06-F1
#
_cell.length_a   1.000
_cell.length_b   1.000
_cell.length_c   1.000
_cell.angle_alpha   90.00
_cell.angle_beta   90.00
_cell.angle_gamma   90.00
#
_symmetry.space_group_name_H-M   'P 1'
#
loop_
_entity.id
_entity.type
_entity.pdbx_description
1 polymer ?
#
loop_
_entity_poly.entity_id
_entity_poly.type
_entity_poly.pdbx_seq_one_letter_code
_entity_poly.pdbx_strand_id
1 'polypeptide(L)'
;MLTLSGCSDDSNKKVDDWAKTFCNTAQPQFKKITDANAAIQAQTRDDSKPADVQKTDSAAFQQISDAYKALGAAVDKAGAPPVKDGATTQQEAVKELNASSVSYANLKKKVDALNAGDQAAFAKGLEDIATELGKISSTGDASLKKLESGDIGKAMQKQPGCQKQTPSSPAPSASGAGAPAASPSGSASPSGSASGTPKS
;
A
#
# COMPACT_ATOMS: atom_id res chain seq x y z
N MET A 1 -24.64 -44.41 4.09
CA MET A 1 -23.60 -43.39 3.85
C MET A 1 -24.19 -42.02 4.15
N LEU A 2 -23.81 -41.38 5.26
CA LEU A 2 -24.18 -40.00 5.53
C LEU A 2 -23.31 -39.09 4.66
N THR A 3 -23.93 -38.35 3.77
CA THR A 3 -23.27 -37.41 2.85
C THR A 3 -22.71 -36.22 3.64
N LEU A 4 -21.40 -36.26 3.89
CA LEU A 4 -20.63 -35.23 4.59
C LEU A 4 -20.33 -34.01 3.69
N SER A 5 -21.31 -33.53 2.92
CA SER A 5 -21.19 -32.36 2.03
C SER A 5 -21.57 -31.04 2.70
N GLY A 6 -22.11 -31.06 3.93
CA GLY A 6 -22.53 -29.86 4.66
C GLY A 6 -21.46 -29.16 5.51
N CYS A 7 -20.40 -29.84 5.93
CA CYS A 7 -19.37 -29.22 6.79
C CYS A 7 -18.35 -28.34 6.04
N SER A 8 -18.23 -28.50 4.71
CA SER A 8 -17.24 -27.76 3.92
C SER A 8 -17.78 -26.41 3.44
N ASP A 9 -19.06 -26.33 3.08
CA ASP A 9 -19.73 -25.10 2.64
C ASP A 9 -19.85 -24.07 3.79
N ASP A 10 -20.32 -24.53 4.96
CA ASP A 10 -20.48 -23.71 6.17
C ASP A 10 -19.14 -23.16 6.68
N SER A 11 -18.07 -23.96 6.61
CA SER A 11 -16.73 -23.55 7.04
C SER A 11 -16.15 -22.48 6.10
N ASN A 12 -16.30 -22.66 4.79
CA ASN A 12 -15.84 -21.70 3.80
C ASN A 12 -16.59 -20.36 3.95
N LYS A 13 -17.90 -20.42 4.18
CA LYS A 13 -18.72 -19.24 4.45
C LYS A 13 -18.27 -18.48 5.71
N LYS A 14 -17.93 -19.18 6.79
CA LYS A 14 -17.43 -18.54 8.03
C LYS A 14 -16.08 -17.86 7.81
N VAL A 15 -15.17 -18.47 7.06
CA VAL A 15 -13.87 -17.84 6.73
C VAL A 15 -14.08 -16.62 5.84
N ASP A 16 -14.99 -16.68 4.86
CA ASP A 16 -15.35 -15.53 4.02
C ASP A 16 -16.01 -14.40 4.85
N ASP A 17 -16.90 -14.71 5.79
CA ASP A 17 -17.54 -13.72 6.69
C ASP A 17 -16.51 -13.07 7.65
N TRP A 18 -15.57 -13.85 8.17
CA TRP A 18 -14.44 -13.34 8.95
C TRP A 18 -13.58 -12.39 8.11
N ALA A 19 -13.19 -12.82 6.90
CA ALA A 19 -12.38 -12.03 5.99
C ALA A 19 -13.09 -10.72 5.64
N LYS A 20 -14.40 -10.75 5.38
CA LYS A 20 -15.20 -9.54 5.12
C LYS A 20 -15.14 -8.55 6.28
N THR A 21 -15.27 -9.04 7.52
CA THR A 21 -15.22 -8.21 8.73
C THR A 21 -13.86 -7.53 8.89
N PHE A 22 -12.78 -8.30 8.74
CA PHE A 22 -11.42 -7.79 8.77
C PHE A 22 -11.20 -6.77 7.64
N CYS A 23 -11.45 -7.15 6.40
CA CYS A 23 -11.17 -6.35 5.20
C CYS A 23 -11.92 -5.02 5.18
N ASN A 24 -13.18 -5.00 5.62
CA ASN A 24 -13.95 -3.75 5.71
C ASN A 24 -13.33 -2.77 6.71
N THR A 25 -12.77 -3.28 7.81
CA THR A 25 -12.11 -2.45 8.83
C THR A 25 -10.69 -2.05 8.40
N ALA A 26 -10.00 -2.93 7.68
CA ALA A 26 -8.61 -2.77 7.28
C ALA A 26 -8.42 -1.87 6.05
N GLN A 27 -9.38 -1.83 5.12
CA GLN A 27 -9.31 -1.06 3.86
C GLN A 27 -8.78 0.38 4.00
N PRO A 28 -9.30 1.22 4.90
CA PRO A 28 -8.80 2.60 5.02
C PRO A 28 -7.34 2.65 5.49
N GLN A 29 -6.87 1.64 6.24
CA GLN A 29 -5.49 1.59 6.72
C GLN A 29 -4.55 1.12 5.62
N PHE A 30 -4.96 0.16 4.79
CA PHE A 30 -4.19 -0.21 3.59
C PHE A 30 -4.00 0.99 2.67
N LYS A 31 -5.06 1.79 2.44
CA LYS A 31 -4.94 3.02 1.67
C LYS A 31 -3.94 4.00 2.28
N LYS A 32 -3.99 4.24 3.61
CA LYS A 32 -3.00 5.10 4.29
C LYS A 32 -1.56 4.63 4.09
N ILE A 33 -1.32 3.31 4.18
CA ILE A 33 0.01 2.73 3.95
C ILE A 33 0.45 2.98 2.51
N THR A 34 -0.41 2.72 1.52
CA THR A 34 -0.12 2.97 0.10
C THR A 34 0.18 4.44 -0.17
N ASP A 35 -0.65 5.35 0.32
CA ASP A 35 -0.49 6.79 0.12
C ASP A 35 0.80 7.32 0.78
N ALA A 36 1.10 6.87 2.01
CA ALA A 36 2.32 7.24 2.72
C ALA A 36 3.58 6.74 2.00
N ASN A 37 3.58 5.50 1.50
CA ASN A 37 4.68 4.97 0.69
C ASN A 37 4.83 5.70 -0.65
N ALA A 38 3.74 6.17 -1.25
CA ALA A 38 3.78 6.97 -2.48
C ALA A 38 4.38 8.37 -2.20
N ALA A 39 4.06 8.98 -1.06
CA ALA A 39 4.63 10.26 -0.66
C ALA A 39 6.16 10.19 -0.47
N ILE A 40 6.65 9.14 0.21
CA ILE A 40 8.10 8.88 0.35
C ILE A 40 8.76 8.74 -1.04
N GLN A 41 8.18 7.92 -1.92
CA GLN A 41 8.71 7.70 -3.27
C GLN A 41 8.73 8.97 -4.14
N ALA A 42 7.76 9.87 -3.95
CA ALA A 42 7.73 11.13 -4.68
C ALA A 42 8.93 12.01 -4.30
N GLN A 43 9.30 12.07 -3.03
CA GLN A 43 10.44 12.87 -2.57
C GLN A 43 11.78 12.40 -3.16
N THR A 44 11.92 11.10 -3.44
CA THR A 44 13.11 10.54 -4.10
C THR A 44 13.25 10.98 -5.56
N ARG A 45 12.17 11.39 -6.23
CA ARG A 45 12.15 11.73 -7.66
C ARG A 45 12.35 13.22 -7.95
N ASP A 46 12.08 14.09 -6.98
CA ASP A 46 11.90 15.53 -7.21
C ASP A 46 13.14 16.39 -6.89
N ASP A 47 14.35 15.81 -6.76
CA ASP A 47 15.55 16.50 -6.25
C ASP A 47 15.26 17.30 -4.95
N SER A 48 14.46 16.68 -4.07
CA SER A 48 13.87 17.34 -2.91
C SER A 48 14.90 17.86 -1.92
N LYS A 49 14.59 19.00 -1.27
CA LYS A 49 15.45 19.55 -0.21
C LYS A 49 15.40 18.64 1.03
N PRO A 50 16.50 18.51 1.79
CA PRO A 50 16.54 17.69 3.01
C PRO A 50 15.39 17.94 3.99
N ALA A 51 14.99 19.21 4.17
CA ALA A 51 13.88 19.56 5.06
C ALA A 51 12.52 19.04 4.57
N ASP A 52 12.29 19.02 3.26
CA ASP A 52 11.04 18.53 2.66
C ASP A 52 10.98 17.00 2.73
N VAL A 53 12.11 16.33 2.47
CA VAL A 53 12.27 14.87 2.67
C VAL A 53 12.00 14.51 4.12
N GLN A 54 12.67 15.18 5.07
CA GLN A 54 12.50 14.93 6.51
C GLN A 54 11.04 15.05 6.94
N LYS A 55 10.37 16.14 6.54
CA LYS A 55 8.98 16.39 6.90
C LYS A 55 8.05 15.34 6.32
N THR A 56 8.24 15.00 5.05
CA THR A 56 7.40 14.02 4.34
C THR A 56 7.59 12.63 4.91
N ASP A 57 8.83 12.18 5.09
CA ASP A 57 9.15 10.86 5.62
C ASP A 57 8.66 10.71 7.07
N SER A 58 8.79 11.77 7.90
CA SER A 58 8.25 11.78 9.26
C SER A 58 6.74 11.62 9.28
N ALA A 59 6.02 12.39 8.46
CA ALA A 59 4.56 12.27 8.34
C ALA A 59 4.15 10.88 7.83
N ALA A 60 4.84 10.37 6.81
CA ALA A 60 4.57 9.07 6.22
C ALA A 60 4.81 7.93 7.23
N PHE A 61 5.93 7.92 7.95
CA PHE A 61 6.20 6.90 8.97
C PHE A 61 5.22 6.97 10.14
N GLN A 62 4.74 8.16 10.53
CA GLN A 62 3.66 8.29 11.49
C GLN A 62 2.36 7.64 10.96
N GLN A 63 1.96 7.98 9.73
CA GLN A 63 0.76 7.42 9.11
C GLN A 63 0.82 5.89 8.99
N ILE A 64 1.98 5.35 8.62
CA ILE A 64 2.20 3.91 8.51
C ILE A 64 2.14 3.26 9.90
N SER A 65 2.80 3.84 10.90
CA SER A 65 2.74 3.37 12.29
C SER A 65 1.30 3.27 12.81
N ASP A 66 0.52 4.33 12.62
CA ASP A 66 -0.88 4.37 13.07
C ASP A 66 -1.75 3.37 12.30
N ALA A 67 -1.51 3.22 11.00
CA ALA A 67 -2.21 2.26 10.17
C ALA A 67 -1.95 0.81 10.63
N TYR A 68 -0.69 0.44 10.92
CA TYR A 68 -0.35 -0.88 11.45
C TYR A 68 -1.00 -1.16 12.81
N LYS A 69 -1.03 -0.17 13.71
CA LYS A 69 -1.76 -0.29 14.99
C LYS A 69 -3.25 -0.52 14.77
N ALA A 70 -3.86 0.22 13.85
CA ALA A 70 -5.26 0.08 13.50
C ALA A 70 -5.57 -1.26 12.82
N LEU A 71 -4.64 -1.80 12.01
CA LEU A 71 -4.75 -3.15 11.45
C LEU A 71 -4.70 -4.22 12.55
N GLY A 72 -3.83 -4.07 13.55
CA GLY A 72 -3.81 -4.94 14.73
C GLY A 72 -5.16 -4.96 15.45
N ALA A 73 -5.74 -3.77 15.69
CA ALA A 73 -7.08 -3.66 16.26
C ALA A 73 -8.18 -4.24 15.35
N ALA A 74 -8.02 -4.18 14.03
CA ALA A 74 -8.95 -4.78 13.07
C ALA A 74 -8.94 -6.32 13.13
N VAL A 75 -7.76 -6.94 13.25
CA VAL A 75 -7.63 -8.40 13.48
C VAL A 75 -8.27 -8.78 14.81
N ASP A 76 -7.97 -8.03 15.88
CA ASP A 76 -8.53 -8.29 17.20
C ASP A 76 -10.07 -8.21 17.20
N LYS A 77 -10.62 -7.18 16.56
CA LYS A 77 -12.06 -7.00 16.38
C LYS A 77 -12.72 -8.10 15.55
N ALA A 78 -12.04 -8.62 14.52
CA ALA A 78 -12.55 -9.73 13.72
C ALA A 78 -12.53 -11.06 14.48
N GLY A 79 -11.69 -11.16 15.53
CA GLY A 79 -11.50 -12.37 16.32
C GLY A 79 -10.69 -13.43 15.59
N ALA A 80 -10.68 -14.64 16.12
CA ALA A 80 -9.97 -15.76 15.53
C ALA A 80 -10.57 -16.15 14.16
N PRO A 81 -9.76 -16.25 13.09
CA PRO A 81 -10.23 -16.82 11.83
C PRO A 81 -10.71 -18.25 12.05
N PRO A 82 -11.83 -18.67 11.45
CA PRO A 82 -12.44 -19.98 11.69
C PRO A 82 -11.74 -21.09 10.91
N VAL A 83 -10.44 -21.27 11.19
CA VAL A 83 -9.56 -22.31 10.67
C VAL A 83 -8.84 -23.01 11.82
N LYS A 84 -8.13 -24.09 11.50
CA LYS A 84 -7.21 -24.71 12.46
C LYS A 84 -6.18 -23.68 12.93
N ASP A 85 -5.93 -23.65 14.24
CA ASP A 85 -5.00 -22.72 14.90
C ASP A 85 -5.36 -21.23 14.75
N GLY A 86 -6.65 -20.93 14.51
CA GLY A 86 -7.15 -19.55 14.33
C GLY A 86 -6.86 -18.61 15.51
N ALA A 87 -7.01 -19.09 16.75
CA ALA A 87 -6.73 -18.27 17.93
C ALA A 87 -5.25 -17.86 18.03
N THR A 88 -4.33 -18.79 17.76
CA THR A 88 -2.90 -18.51 17.68
C THR A 88 -2.61 -17.55 16.52
N THR A 89 -3.20 -17.78 15.36
CA THR A 89 -3.05 -16.91 14.17
C THR A 89 -3.47 -15.46 14.47
N GLN A 90 -4.60 -15.26 15.17
CA GLN A 90 -5.05 -13.94 15.60
C GLN A 90 -4.04 -13.27 16.54
N GLN A 91 -3.63 -13.96 17.62
CA GLN A 91 -2.75 -13.37 18.62
C GLN A 91 -1.37 -13.02 18.04
N GLU A 92 -0.80 -13.90 17.23
CA GLU A 92 0.47 -13.67 16.55
C GLU A 92 0.35 -12.48 15.59
N ALA A 93 -0.71 -12.42 14.77
CA ALA A 93 -0.92 -11.30 13.87
C ALA A 93 -1.11 -9.96 14.59
N VAL A 94 -1.89 -9.92 15.68
CA VAL A 94 -2.07 -8.70 16.49
C VAL A 94 -0.73 -8.25 17.07
N LYS A 95 0.08 -9.18 17.60
CA LYS A 95 1.41 -8.89 18.13
C LYS A 95 2.32 -8.32 17.05
N GLU A 96 2.38 -8.95 15.88
CA GLU A 96 3.24 -8.54 14.77
C GLU A 96 2.83 -7.17 14.21
N LEU A 97 1.54 -6.93 13.98
CA LEU A 97 1.04 -5.64 13.50
C LEU A 97 1.38 -4.50 14.49
N ASN A 98 1.26 -4.75 15.80
CA ASN A 98 1.66 -3.78 16.81
C ASN A 98 3.19 -3.58 16.87
N ALA A 99 3.97 -4.64 16.67
CA ALA A 99 5.42 -4.53 16.57
C ALA A 99 5.85 -3.71 15.33
N SER A 100 5.19 -3.91 14.18
CA SER A 100 5.39 -3.07 12.99
C SER A 100 5.05 -1.60 13.28
N SER A 101 3.94 -1.32 13.97
CA SER A 101 3.60 0.04 14.40
C SER A 101 4.73 0.70 15.19
N VAL A 102 5.25 0.02 16.21
CA VAL A 102 6.37 0.51 17.02
C VAL A 102 7.63 0.75 16.17
N SER A 103 7.94 -0.17 15.27
CA SER A 103 9.10 -0.04 14.38
C SER A 103 9.00 1.20 13.48
N TYR A 104 7.84 1.47 12.87
CA TYR A 104 7.63 2.67 12.07
C TYR A 104 7.62 3.96 12.91
N ALA A 105 7.09 3.91 14.15
CA ALA A 105 7.20 5.04 15.07
C ALA A 105 8.67 5.35 15.43
N ASN A 106 9.54 4.34 15.49
CA ASN A 106 10.97 4.54 15.71
C ASN A 106 11.67 5.11 14.47
N LEU A 107 11.31 4.66 13.26
CA LEU A 107 11.80 5.26 12.02
C LEU A 107 11.45 6.75 11.94
N LYS A 108 10.22 7.11 12.28
CA LYS A 108 9.80 8.52 12.40
C LYS A 108 10.75 9.32 13.30
N LYS A 109 11.02 8.83 14.51
CA LYS A 109 11.93 9.52 15.45
C LYS A 109 13.34 9.69 14.87
N LYS A 110 13.83 8.72 14.11
CA LYS A 110 15.14 8.80 13.45
C LYS A 110 15.13 9.85 12.35
N VAL A 111 14.08 9.90 11.52
CA VAL A 111 13.91 10.96 10.53
C VAL A 111 13.87 12.33 11.18
N ASP A 112 13.07 12.50 12.25
CA ASP A 112 12.97 13.75 13.00
C ASP A 112 14.31 14.24 13.54
N ALA A 113 15.21 13.30 13.86
CA ALA A 113 16.55 13.59 14.40
C ALA A 113 17.61 13.87 13.32
N LEU A 114 17.28 13.72 12.03
CA LEU A 114 18.23 14.01 10.96
C LEU A 114 18.58 15.50 10.91
N ASN A 115 19.83 15.80 10.58
CA ASN A 115 20.29 17.18 10.40
C ASN A 115 20.01 17.64 8.95
N ALA A 116 18.87 18.27 8.71
CA ALA A 116 18.52 18.81 7.39
C ALA A 116 19.40 19.99 6.94
N GLY A 117 20.24 20.55 7.82
CA GLY A 117 21.18 21.63 7.49
C GLY A 117 22.54 21.13 6.97
N ASP A 118 22.84 19.84 7.10
CA ASP A 118 24.06 19.20 6.60
C ASP A 118 23.68 18.07 5.64
N GLN A 119 23.86 18.32 4.34
CA GLN A 119 23.44 17.38 3.30
C GLN A 119 24.16 16.02 3.40
N ALA A 120 25.44 16.00 3.77
CA ALA A 120 26.20 14.76 3.87
C ALA A 120 25.75 13.93 5.09
N ALA A 121 25.56 14.59 6.24
CA ALA A 121 25.02 13.94 7.43
C ALA A 121 23.58 13.45 7.21
N PHE A 122 22.76 14.25 6.51
CA PHE A 122 21.38 13.89 6.18
C PHE A 122 21.32 12.65 5.29
N ALA A 123 22.08 12.63 4.19
CA ALA A 123 22.15 11.49 3.28
C ALA A 123 22.58 10.21 4.02
N LYS A 124 23.62 10.30 4.86
CA LYS A 124 24.06 9.16 5.66
C LYS A 124 22.98 8.66 6.62
N GLY A 125 22.26 9.57 7.27
CA GLY A 125 21.18 9.19 8.17
C GLY A 125 20.00 8.54 7.43
N LEU A 126 19.71 8.94 6.20
CA LEU A 126 18.73 8.25 5.34
C LEU A 126 19.18 6.83 4.97
N GLU A 127 20.47 6.59 4.73
CA GLU A 127 21.00 5.24 4.49
C GLU A 127 20.82 4.33 5.72
N ASP A 128 21.05 4.87 6.93
CA ASP A 128 20.83 4.16 8.19
C ASP A 128 19.34 3.80 8.38
N ILE A 129 18.44 4.73 8.03
CA ILE A 129 16.98 4.50 8.04
C ILE A 129 16.57 3.45 7.00
N ALA A 130 17.10 3.51 5.79
CA ALA A 130 16.84 2.52 4.74
C ALA A 130 17.30 1.12 5.15
N THR A 131 18.43 1.03 5.85
CA THR A 131 18.93 -0.23 6.42
C THR A 131 17.95 -0.80 7.45
N GLU A 132 17.41 0.04 8.35
CA GLU A 132 16.43 -0.41 9.32
C GLU A 132 15.09 -0.80 8.67
N LEU A 133 14.65 -0.07 7.65
CA LEU A 133 13.48 -0.42 6.86
C LEU A 133 13.67 -1.78 6.15
N GLY A 134 14.86 -2.04 5.61
CA GLY A 134 15.22 -3.34 5.03
C GLY A 134 15.16 -4.48 6.05
N LYS A 135 15.58 -4.23 7.29
CA LYS A 135 15.41 -5.19 8.40
C LYS A 135 13.94 -5.43 8.70
N ILE A 136 13.15 -4.37 8.88
CA ILE A 136 11.69 -4.47 9.13
C ILE A 136 11.01 -5.28 8.02
N SER A 137 11.34 -5.03 6.76
CA SER A 137 10.78 -5.78 5.62
C SER A 137 11.21 -7.25 5.61
N SER A 138 12.42 -7.56 6.05
CA SER A 138 12.96 -8.93 6.07
C SER A 138 12.45 -9.74 7.26
N THR A 139 12.21 -9.06 8.39
CA THR A 139 11.59 -9.64 9.59
C THR A 139 10.06 -9.62 9.51
N GLY A 140 9.48 -9.06 8.43
CA GLY A 140 8.04 -9.10 8.14
C GLY A 140 7.54 -10.54 8.18
N ASP A 141 6.86 -10.85 9.27
CA ASP A 141 6.92 -12.12 9.96
C ASP A 141 6.19 -13.29 9.26
N ALA A 142 6.48 -14.50 9.73
CA ALA A 142 5.81 -15.71 9.31
C ALA A 142 4.29 -15.71 9.58
N SER A 143 3.79 -14.94 10.56
CA SER A 143 2.37 -15.02 10.95
C SER A 143 1.47 -14.09 10.13
N LEU A 144 1.95 -12.91 9.71
CA LEU A 144 1.31 -12.18 8.61
C LEU A 144 1.23 -13.04 7.35
N LYS A 145 2.30 -13.79 7.02
CA LYS A 145 2.24 -14.76 5.92
C LYS A 145 1.20 -15.86 6.15
N LYS A 146 0.97 -16.31 7.40
CA LYS A 146 -0.11 -17.26 7.71
C LYS A 146 -1.50 -16.65 7.44
N LEU A 147 -1.74 -15.39 7.82
CA LEU A 147 -2.99 -14.69 7.48
C LEU A 147 -3.19 -14.58 5.96
N GLU A 148 -2.10 -14.36 5.22
CA GLU A 148 -2.13 -14.25 3.76
C GLU A 148 -2.12 -15.60 3.03
N SER A 149 -2.05 -16.72 3.77
CA SER A 149 -1.93 -18.07 3.21
C SER A 149 -3.21 -18.89 3.38
N GLY A 150 -3.27 -20.02 2.68
CA GLY A 150 -4.34 -21.00 2.82
C GLY A 150 -5.72 -20.40 2.54
N ASP A 151 -6.72 -20.86 3.28
CA ASP A 151 -8.10 -20.45 3.06
C ASP A 151 -8.39 -19.03 3.59
N ILE A 152 -7.67 -18.57 4.62
CA ILE A 152 -7.75 -17.18 5.09
C ILE A 152 -7.33 -16.22 3.97
N GLY A 153 -6.14 -16.45 3.39
CA GLY A 153 -5.61 -15.60 2.33
C GLY A 153 -6.51 -15.57 1.09
N LYS A 154 -7.02 -16.74 0.67
CA LYS A 154 -7.98 -16.82 -0.44
C LYS A 154 -9.27 -16.05 -0.13
N ALA A 155 -9.81 -16.19 1.08
CA ALA A 155 -11.01 -15.48 1.48
C ALA A 155 -10.80 -13.96 1.49
N MET A 156 -9.67 -13.48 2.01
CA MET A 156 -9.28 -12.07 1.98
C MET A 156 -9.15 -11.53 0.56
N GLN A 157 -8.55 -12.28 -0.37
CA GLN A 157 -8.42 -11.86 -1.77
C GLN A 157 -9.76 -11.70 -2.52
N LYS A 158 -10.80 -12.42 -2.09
CA LYS A 158 -12.16 -12.24 -2.63
C LYS A 158 -12.83 -10.97 -2.12
N GLN A 159 -12.39 -10.41 -0.99
CA GLN A 159 -13.05 -9.25 -0.38
C GLN A 159 -12.57 -7.94 -1.01
N PRO A 160 -13.48 -7.08 -1.50
CA PRO A 160 -13.11 -5.79 -2.09
C PRO A 160 -12.24 -4.91 -1.18
N GLY A 161 -12.46 -4.97 0.14
CA GLY A 161 -11.71 -4.19 1.12
C GLY A 161 -10.23 -4.58 1.29
N CYS A 162 -9.85 -5.80 0.90
CA CYS A 162 -8.47 -6.29 0.96
C CYS A 162 -7.79 -6.36 -0.42
N GLN A 163 -8.52 -6.05 -1.49
CA GLN A 163 -7.92 -5.98 -2.81
C GLN A 163 -6.98 -4.77 -2.90
N LYS A 164 -5.83 -4.97 -3.54
CA LYS A 164 -4.83 -3.90 -3.73
C LYS A 164 -5.51 -2.69 -4.36
N GLN A 165 -5.51 -1.59 -3.63
CA GLN A 165 -6.02 -0.31 -4.10
C GLN A 165 -4.97 0.24 -5.07
N THR A 166 -5.38 0.57 -6.30
CA THR A 166 -4.54 1.42 -7.16
C THR A 166 -4.45 2.80 -6.50
N PRO A 167 -3.24 3.36 -6.30
CA PRO A 167 -3.12 4.71 -5.79
C PRO A 167 -3.91 5.65 -6.71
N SER A 168 -4.77 6.48 -6.12
CA SER A 168 -5.51 7.48 -6.89
C SER A 168 -4.48 8.39 -7.56
N SER A 169 -4.45 8.40 -8.90
CA SER A 169 -3.68 9.40 -9.63
C SER A 169 -4.12 10.79 -9.14
N PRO A 170 -3.20 11.74 -8.95
CA PRO A 170 -3.59 13.11 -8.66
C PRO A 170 -4.54 13.57 -9.77
N ALA A 171 -5.69 14.14 -9.39
CA ALA A 171 -6.60 14.73 -10.34
C ALA A 171 -5.83 15.74 -11.21
N PRO A 172 -6.02 15.78 -12.54
CA PRO A 172 -5.43 16.83 -13.33
C PRO A 172 -5.92 18.16 -12.79
N SER A 173 -4.99 19.00 -12.33
CA SER A 173 -5.27 20.39 -11.96
C SER A 173 -5.98 21.06 -13.12
N ALA A 174 -7.25 21.39 -12.91
CA ALA A 174 -8.00 22.24 -13.82
C ALA A 174 -7.43 23.66 -13.76
N SER A 175 -6.37 23.91 -14.52
CA SER A 175 -5.99 25.25 -14.96
C SER A 175 -6.59 25.49 -16.33
N GLY A 176 -7.50 26.45 -16.42
CA GLY A 176 -7.89 27.08 -17.69
C GLY A 176 -9.39 27.23 -17.91
N ALA A 177 -9.98 28.25 -17.27
CA ALA A 177 -11.27 28.79 -17.68
C ALA A 177 -11.11 29.76 -18.87
N GLY A 178 -11.89 29.53 -19.94
CA GLY A 178 -12.34 30.47 -20.99
C GLY A 178 -11.30 30.94 -22.03
N ALA A 179 -11.60 31.21 -23.31
CA ALA A 179 -12.77 31.14 -24.21
C ALA A 179 -12.25 31.65 -25.61
N PRO A 180 -13.06 31.86 -26.68
CA PRO A 180 -14.06 31.04 -27.35
C PRO A 180 -13.72 30.77 -28.86
N ALA A 181 -14.72 30.25 -29.58
CA ALA A 181 -14.77 29.70 -30.93
C ALA A 181 -14.30 30.55 -32.13
N ALA A 182 -13.81 29.85 -33.17
CA ALA A 182 -14.24 30.03 -34.58
C ALA A 182 -13.93 28.75 -35.41
N SER A 183 -14.91 28.26 -36.16
CA SER A 183 -14.81 27.22 -37.21
C SER A 183 -15.15 27.86 -38.57
N PRO A 184 -15.21 27.13 -39.70
CA PRO A 184 -14.21 26.28 -40.37
C PRO A 184 -14.02 26.71 -41.86
N SER A 185 -13.01 26.20 -42.57
CA SER A 185 -13.03 26.11 -44.05
C SER A 185 -11.78 25.41 -44.60
N GLY A 186 -11.97 24.49 -45.55
CA GLY A 186 -10.92 24.12 -46.50
C GLY A 186 -10.64 22.62 -46.66
N SER A 187 -11.46 21.97 -47.47
CA SER A 187 -11.23 20.64 -48.07
C SER A 187 -9.93 20.58 -48.88
N ALA A 188 -9.21 19.45 -48.82
CA ALA A 188 -8.72 18.71 -50.00
C ALA A 188 -7.73 17.58 -49.61
N SER A 189 -8.09 16.34 -49.91
CA SER A 189 -7.13 15.28 -50.26
C SER A 189 -6.44 15.62 -51.59
N PRO A 190 -5.26 15.02 -51.89
CA PRO A 190 -5.32 13.81 -52.69
C PRO A 190 -4.31 12.72 -52.30
N SER A 191 -4.72 11.49 -52.63
CA SER A 191 -3.89 10.30 -52.80
C SER A 191 -2.76 10.51 -53.82
N GLY A 192 -1.64 9.84 -53.60
CA GLY A 192 -0.55 9.75 -54.58
C GLY A 192 0.49 8.71 -54.18
N SER A 193 0.24 7.44 -54.52
CA SER A 193 1.23 6.37 -54.53
C SER A 193 2.34 6.66 -55.55
N ALA A 194 3.61 6.41 -55.20
CA ALA A 194 4.59 5.84 -56.13
C ALA A 194 5.86 5.38 -55.42
N SER A 195 6.13 4.09 -55.60
CA SER A 195 7.33 3.34 -55.30
C SER A 195 8.58 3.90 -55.99
N GLY A 196 9.77 3.66 -55.42
CA GLY A 196 11.02 3.76 -56.16
C GLY A 196 12.29 3.90 -55.32
N THR A 197 12.80 2.79 -54.80
CA THR A 197 14.25 2.59 -54.61
C THR A 197 14.90 2.47 -56.00
N PRO A 198 16.15 2.93 -56.24
CA PRO A 198 17.28 2.09 -55.86
C PRO A 198 18.57 2.82 -55.43
N LYS A 199 19.39 1.96 -54.84
CA LYS A 199 20.80 2.03 -54.45
C LYS A 199 21.76 2.48 -55.56
N SER A 200 22.80 3.21 -55.17
CA SER A 200 24.19 3.03 -55.61
C SER A 200 25.12 3.39 -54.45
#